data_AF-A0A7S0FJ99-F1
#
_entry.id   AF-A0A7S0FJ99-F1
#
_cell.length_a   1.000
_cell.length_b   1.000
_cell.length_c   1.000
_cell.angle_alpha   90.00
_cell.angle_beta   90.00
_cell.angle_gamma   90.00
#
_symmetry.space_group_name_H-M   'P 1'
#
loop_
_entity.id
_entity.type
_entity.pdbx_description
1 polymer ?
#
loop_
_entity_poly.entity_id
_entity_poly.type
_entity_poly.pdbx_seq_one_letter_code
_entity_poly.pdbx_strand_id
1 'polypeptide(L)'
;GLDAGMLPGVMTRITIWFNPKVNASIETTFPLLAMTGRIDVPLVCNIKKTLLELTPQDEEGSPIVNFGQVQLGESRQCTLAVRNRGALPARFGLEPVDPENRLVPMATW
;
A
#
# COMPACT_ATOMS: atom_id res chain seq x y z
N GLY A 1 -21.30 -22.29 17.68
CA GLY A 1 -20.08 -22.58 18.46
C GLY A 1 -19.31 -23.65 17.74
N LEU A 2 -17.99 -23.53 17.65
CA LEU A 2 -17.14 -24.64 17.24
C LEU A 2 -16.83 -25.44 18.50
N ASP A 3 -17.68 -26.41 18.81
CA ASP A 3 -17.44 -27.36 19.91
C ASP A 3 -16.59 -28.52 19.38
N ALA A 4 -15.30 -28.26 19.18
CA ALA A 4 -14.32 -29.27 18.83
C ALA A 4 -13.32 -29.40 19.99
N GLY A 5 -13.47 -30.45 20.81
CA GLY A 5 -12.51 -30.76 21.87
C GLY A 5 -11.15 -31.12 21.29
N MET A 6 -10.10 -30.39 21.66
CA MET A 6 -8.73 -30.66 21.23
C MET A 6 -8.04 -31.56 22.26
N LEU A 7 -7.47 -32.68 21.81
CA LEU A 7 -6.72 -33.60 22.66
C LEU A 7 -5.28 -33.10 22.90
N PRO A 8 -4.69 -33.33 24.08
CA PRO A 8 -3.29 -33.01 24.34
C PRO A 8 -2.36 -33.69 23.31
N GLY A 9 -1.38 -32.94 22.80
CA GLY A 9 -0.38 -33.46 21.86
C GLY A 9 -0.81 -33.54 20.39
N VAL A 10 -2.04 -33.13 20.06
CA VAL A 10 -2.53 -33.11 18.66
C VAL A 10 -2.44 -31.71 18.07
N MET A 11 -1.75 -31.57 16.94
CA MET A 11 -1.76 -30.33 16.14
C MET A 11 -3.06 -30.26 15.35
N THR A 12 -3.80 -29.17 15.50
CA THR A 12 -5.00 -28.87 14.70
C THR A 12 -4.83 -27.55 13.96
N ARG A 13 -5.35 -27.49 12.73
CA ARG A 13 -5.45 -26.23 11.97
C ARG A 13 -6.85 -25.66 12.15
N ILE A 14 -6.91 -24.41 12.59
CA ILE A 14 -8.16 -23.64 12.67
C ILE A 14 -8.13 -22.64 11.51
N THR A 15 -9.19 -22.62 10.71
CA THR A 15 -9.38 -21.62 9.66
C THR A 15 -10.43 -20.63 10.11
N ILE A 16 -10.05 -19.35 10.17
CA ILE A 16 -10.93 -18.26 10.55
C ILE A 16 -11.30 -17.50 9.28
N TRP A 17 -12.60 -17.41 9.00
CA TRP A 17 -13.13 -16.59 7.92
C TRP A 17 -13.59 -15.25 8.48
N PHE A 18 -12.99 -14.16 7.99
CA PHE A 18 -13.35 -12.80 8.36
C PHE A 18 -13.74 -12.00 7.13
N ASN A 19 -14.95 -11.46 7.13
CA ASN A 19 -15.48 -10.62 6.06
C ASN A 19 -15.77 -9.22 6.62
N PRO A 20 -14.85 -8.24 6.45
CA PRO A 20 -15.07 -6.88 6.94
C PRO A 20 -16.34 -6.30 6.31
N LYS A 21 -17.21 -5.72 7.15
CA LYS A 21 -18.50 -5.13 6.73
C LYS A 21 -18.44 -3.62 6.59
N VAL A 22 -17.40 -2.99 7.12
CA VAL A 22 -17.17 -1.55 7.06
C VAL A 22 -15.88 -1.26 6.31
N ASN A 23 -15.84 -0.14 5.61
CA ASN A 23 -14.60 0.36 5.01
C ASN A 23 -13.77 1.13 6.04
N ALA A 24 -13.44 0.48 7.15
CA ALA A 24 -12.60 1.00 8.23
C ALA A 24 -11.56 -0.04 8.63
N SER A 25 -10.41 0.40 9.15
CA SER A 25 -9.40 -0.55 9.63
C SER A 25 -9.97 -1.21 10.87
N ILE A 26 -9.86 -2.53 10.95
CA ILE A 26 -10.41 -3.33 12.04
C ILE A 26 -9.23 -3.96 12.75
N GLU A 27 -9.04 -3.52 13.99
CA GLU A 27 -8.13 -4.13 14.95
C GLU A 27 -9.00 -4.68 16.07
N THR A 28 -9.03 -6.01 16.18
CA THR A 28 -9.82 -6.71 17.18
C THR A 28 -9.16 -8.02 17.56
N THR A 29 -9.81 -8.80 18.39
CA THR A 29 -9.32 -10.11 18.80
C THR A 29 -10.37 -11.18 18.54
N PHE A 30 -9.89 -12.37 18.16
CA PHE A 30 -10.69 -13.58 18.13
C PHE A 30 -10.45 -14.34 19.44
N PRO A 31 -11.41 -14.32 20.39
CA PRO A 31 -11.23 -15.02 21.65
C PRO A 31 -11.37 -16.53 21.47
N LEU A 32 -10.38 -17.26 21.95
CA LEU A 32 -10.37 -18.70 22.11
C LEU A 32 -10.47 -19.02 23.59
N LEU A 33 -11.42 -19.87 23.97
CA LEU A 33 -11.49 -20.42 25.32
C LEU A 33 -10.71 -21.74 25.35
N ALA A 34 -9.59 -21.75 26.07
CA ALA A 34 -8.84 -22.96 26.36
C ALA A 34 -9.09 -23.41 27.80
N MET A 35 -8.74 -24.67 28.10
CA MET A 35 -8.80 -25.19 29.47
C MET A 35 -7.94 -24.38 30.46
N THR A 36 -6.84 -23.78 29.98
CA THR A 36 -5.93 -22.92 30.75
C THR A 36 -6.41 -21.47 30.86
N GLY A 37 -7.54 -21.12 30.24
CA GLY A 37 -8.07 -19.77 30.21
C GLY A 37 -8.27 -19.22 28.79
N ARG A 38 -8.64 -17.94 28.73
CA ARG A 38 -8.89 -17.23 27.48
C ARG A 38 -7.58 -16.87 26.78
N ILE A 39 -7.54 -17.09 25.47
CA ILE A 39 -6.46 -16.69 24.56
C ILE A 39 -7.07 -15.74 23.54
N ASP A 40 -6.53 -14.53 23.41
CA ASP A 40 -7.00 -13.55 22.42
C ASP A 40 -6.04 -13.52 21.23
N VAL A 41 -6.51 -13.98 20.06
CA VAL A 41 -5.71 -13.96 18.83
C VAL A 41 -5.92 -12.62 18.11
N PRO A 42 -4.88 -11.85 17.78
CA PRO A 42 -5.03 -10.57 17.11
C PRO A 42 -5.57 -10.75 15.69
N LEU A 43 -6.61 -9.98 15.35
CA LEU A 43 -7.17 -9.87 14.02
C LEU A 43 -6.98 -8.43 13.54
N VAL A 44 -6.05 -8.26 12.59
CA VAL A 44 -5.75 -6.97 11.96
C VAL A 44 -6.19 -7.02 10.51
N CYS A 45 -7.12 -6.14 10.14
CA CYS A 45 -7.57 -5.96 8.77
C CYS A 45 -7.52 -4.48 8.41
N ASN A 46 -6.61 -4.12 7.50
CA ASN A 46 -6.47 -2.75 7.02
C ASN A 46 -7.45 -2.47 5.88
N ILE A 47 -7.97 -1.25 5.80
CA ILE A 47 -8.75 -0.84 4.63
C ILE A 47 -7.88 -0.85 3.39
N LYS A 48 -8.48 -1.23 2.27
CA LYS A 48 -7.84 -1.06 0.97
C LYS A 48 -7.75 0.43 0.68
N LYS A 49 -6.54 0.92 0.42
CA LYS A 49 -6.27 2.30 0.00
C LYS A 49 -5.54 2.28 -1.32
N THR A 50 -5.61 3.39 -2.04
CA THR A 50 -4.60 3.74 -3.05
C THR A 50 -3.48 4.48 -2.34
N LEU A 51 -2.23 4.10 -2.60
CA LEU A 51 -1.06 4.73 -2.00
C LEU A 51 0.01 4.85 -3.07
N LEU A 52 0.13 6.04 -3.65
CA LEU A 52 1.15 6.32 -4.65
C LEU A 52 2.44 6.77 -3.97
N GLU A 53 3.53 6.13 -4.34
CA GLU A 53 4.89 6.49 -3.98
C GLU A 53 5.60 6.94 -5.26
N LEU A 54 6.25 8.10 -5.20
CA LEU A 54 7.00 8.69 -6.30
C LEU A 54 8.49 8.67 -5.96
N THR A 55 9.34 8.28 -6.90
CA THR A 55 10.79 8.29 -6.72
C THR A 55 11.51 8.90 -7.93
N PRO A 56 12.55 9.72 -7.74
CA PRO A 56 13.25 9.98 -6.47
C PRO A 56 12.56 11.01 -5.54
N GLN A 57 12.95 11.00 -4.27
CA GLN A 57 12.49 11.91 -3.22
C GLN A 57 13.68 12.66 -2.61
N ASP A 58 13.45 13.84 -2.04
CA ASP A 58 14.42 14.56 -1.20
C ASP A 58 14.50 13.97 0.24
N GLU A 59 15.28 14.61 1.12
CA GLU A 59 15.50 14.15 2.50
C GLU A 59 14.20 14.21 3.34
N GLU A 60 13.29 15.11 2.99
CA GLU A 60 11.98 15.28 3.61
C GLU A 60 10.90 14.34 3.01
N GLY A 61 11.25 13.54 2.00
CA GLY A 61 10.34 12.59 1.35
C GLY A 61 9.44 13.20 0.28
N SER A 62 9.72 14.43 -0.16
CA SER A 62 8.99 15.06 -1.26
C SER A 62 9.55 14.61 -2.61
N PRO A 63 8.69 14.29 -3.59
CA PRO A 63 9.16 13.87 -4.91
C PRO A 63 9.95 15.00 -5.58
N ILE A 64 11.16 14.71 -6.03
CA ILE A 64 12.04 15.69 -6.65
C ILE A 64 12.59 15.16 -7.96
N VAL A 65 12.44 15.92 -9.04
CA VAL A 65 13.14 15.68 -10.30
C VAL A 65 14.13 16.82 -10.50
N ASN A 66 15.40 16.54 -10.25
CA ASN A 66 16.47 17.53 -10.38
C ASN A 66 17.29 17.25 -11.64
N PHE A 67 17.17 18.13 -12.63
CA PHE A 67 17.94 18.08 -13.88
C PHE A 67 19.37 18.63 -13.73
N GLY A 68 19.73 19.19 -12.58
CA GLY A 68 21.01 19.84 -12.35
C GLY A 68 21.26 21.01 -13.31
N GLN A 69 22.53 21.30 -13.57
CA GLN A 69 22.92 22.26 -14.60
C GLN A 69 22.77 21.62 -15.99
N VAL A 70 22.01 22.27 -16.86
CA VAL A 70 21.85 21.88 -18.28
C VAL A 70 22.36 23.06 -19.12
N GLN A 71 23.31 22.82 -20.02
CA GLN A 71 23.87 23.91 -20.83
C GLN A 71 22.90 24.32 -21.94
N LEU A 72 23.09 25.54 -22.45
CA LEU A 72 22.29 26.04 -23.56
C LEU A 72 22.45 25.13 -24.79
N GLY A 73 21.33 24.59 -25.29
CA GLY A 73 21.29 23.69 -26.44
C GLY A 73 21.38 22.21 -26.08
N GLU A 74 21.58 21.85 -24.82
CA GLU A 74 21.55 20.46 -24.36
C GLU A 74 20.15 20.01 -23.98
N SER A 75 19.90 18.71 -24.11
CA SER A 75 18.67 18.06 -23.63
C SER A 75 19.05 17.01 -22.60
N ARG A 76 18.33 16.98 -21.47
CA ARG A 76 18.53 16.00 -20.41
C ARG A 76 17.21 15.30 -20.10
N GLN A 77 17.29 14.00 -19.86
CA GLN A 77 16.16 13.19 -19.44
C GLN A 77 16.34 12.75 -17.99
N CYS A 78 15.26 12.81 -17.21
CA CYS A 78 15.18 12.26 -15.87
C CYS A 78 13.96 11.34 -15.77
N THR A 79 14.03 10.37 -14.88
CA THR A 79 12.96 9.39 -14.68
C THR A 79 12.30 9.62 -13.33
N LEU A 80 10.98 9.80 -13.33
CA LEU A 80 10.13 9.78 -12.14
C LEU A 80 9.34 8.47 -12.16
N ALA A 81 9.59 7.58 -11.22
CA ALA A 81 8.85 6.34 -11.10
C ALA A 81 7.62 6.52 -10.20
N VAL A 82 6.48 5.97 -10.62
CA VAL A 82 5.24 5.96 -9.87
C VAL A 82 4.89 4.53 -9.48
N ARG A 83 4.80 4.27 -8.17
CA ARG A 83 4.45 2.94 -7.65
C ARG A 83 3.21 3.03 -6.79
N ASN A 84 2.21 2.21 -7.09
CA ASN A 84 1.07 2.02 -6.21
C ASN A 84 1.39 0.92 -5.17
N ARG A 85 1.63 1.31 -3.92
CA ARG A 85 1.74 0.40 -2.76
C ARG A 85 0.39 0.07 -2.12
N GLY A 86 -0.68 0.66 -2.63
CA GLY A 86 -2.04 0.44 -2.18
C GLY A 86 -2.64 -0.88 -2.67
N ALA A 87 -3.76 -1.27 -2.06
CA ALA A 87 -4.54 -2.45 -2.43
C ALA A 87 -5.70 -2.13 -3.41
N LEU A 88 -5.90 -0.85 -3.74
CA LEU A 88 -6.84 -0.40 -4.77
C LEU A 88 -6.07 0.07 -6.00
N PRO A 89 -6.62 -0.08 -7.23
CA PRO A 89 -6.01 0.48 -8.42
C PRO A 89 -5.91 2.01 -8.34
N ALA A 90 -4.92 2.56 -9.03
CA ALA A 90 -4.71 4.00 -9.13
C ALA A 90 -4.82 4.44 -10.58
N ARG A 91 -5.39 5.62 -10.81
CA ARG A 91 -5.24 6.37 -12.07
C ARG A 91 -4.52 7.67 -11.72
N PHE A 92 -3.50 8.02 -12.49
CA PHE A 92 -2.75 9.25 -12.30
C PHE A 92 -2.43 9.87 -13.66
N GLY A 93 -2.27 11.19 -13.66
CA GLY A 93 -1.83 11.98 -14.81
C GLY A 93 -0.75 12.96 -14.35
N LEU A 94 0.05 13.44 -15.30
CA LEU A 94 0.98 14.53 -15.09
C LEU A 94 0.40 15.78 -15.73
N GLU A 95 0.35 16.87 -14.96
CA GLU A 95 -0.11 18.17 -15.44
C GLU A 95 0.99 19.21 -15.18
N PRO A 96 1.26 20.09 -16.14
CA PRO A 96 2.18 21.18 -15.94
C PRO A 96 1.56 22.19 -14.96
N VAL A 97 2.38 22.71 -14.03
CA VAL A 97 1.92 23.75 -13.10
C VAL A 97 1.59 25.04 -13.84
N ASP A 98 2.39 25.35 -14.85
CA ASP A 98 2.11 26.44 -15.78
C ASP A 98 1.29 25.89 -16.97
N PRO A 99 0.04 26.34 -17.17
CA PRO A 99 -0.80 25.91 -18.28
C PRO A 99 -0.19 26.17 -19.67
N GLU A 100 0.72 27.15 -19.78
CA GLU A 100 1.40 27.47 -21.04
C GLU A 100 2.50 26.44 -21.36
N ASN A 101 3.03 25.74 -20.36
CA ASN A 101 4.03 24.69 -20.54
C ASN A 101 3.37 23.39 -21.01
N ARG A 102 3.31 23.19 -22.32
CA ARG A 102 2.75 21.97 -22.88
C ARG A 102 3.66 20.76 -22.62
N LEU A 103 3.17 19.78 -21.85
CA LEU A 103 3.77 18.46 -21.79
C LEU A 103 3.65 17.80 -23.18
N VAL A 104 4.79 17.55 -23.80
CA VAL A 104 4.87 16.80 -25.06
C VAL A 104 5.11 15.34 -24.74
N PRO A 105 4.21 14.41 -25.13
CA PRO A 105 4.50 12.99 -25.01
C PRO A 105 5.73 12.69 -25.88
N MET A 106 6.79 12.18 -25.25
CA MET A 106 7.93 11.66 -26.00
C MET A 106 7.45 10.42 -26.76
N ALA A 107 7.52 10.46 -28.09
CA ALA A 107 7.32 9.29 -28.91
C ALA A 107 8.41 8.27 -28.60
N THR A 108 8.06 7.20 -27.88
CA THR A 108 8.87 5.99 -27.79
C THR A 108 8.66 5.17 -29.06
N TRP A 109 9.72 5.00 -29.84
CA TRP A 109 9.78 4.09 -31.00
C TRP A 109 10.01 2.65 -30.56
#